data_AF-A0A967N4M8-F1
#
_entry.id   AF-A0A967N4M8-F1
#
_cell.length_a   1.000
_cell.length_b   1.000
_cell.length_c   1.000
_cell.angle_alpha   90.00
_cell.angle_beta   90.00
_cell.angle_gamma   90.00
#
_symmetry.space_group_name_H-M   'P 1'
#
loop_
_entity.id
_entity.type
_entity.pdbx_description
1 polymer ?
#
loop_
_entity_poly.entity_id
_entity_poly.type
_entity_poly.pdbx_seq_one_letter_code
_entity_poly.pdbx_strand_id
1 'polypeptide(L)' 'GVLVSLSKKIREQGGELRLASLNEDLRTLFELTKLDTLFTIADSRKEALQDF' A
#
# COMPACT_ATOMS: atom_id res chain seq x y z
N GLY A 1 -12.16 -0.36 -3.05
CA GLY A 1 -12.43 0.12 -4.42
C GLY A 1 -11.44 1.17 -4.87
N VAL A 2 -11.55 2.39 -4.33
CA VAL A 2 -10.75 3.56 -4.75
C VAL A 2 -9.24 3.31 -4.70
N LEU A 3 -8.70 2.77 -3.61
CA LEU A 3 -7.27 2.49 -3.46
C LEU A 3 -6.73 1.51 -4.53
N VAL A 4 -7.52 0.50 -4.90
CA VAL A 4 -7.14 -0.47 -5.94
C VAL A 4 -7.13 0.21 -7.31
N SER A 5 -8.14 1.03 -7.61
CA SER A 5 -8.20 1.77 -8.87
C SER A 5 -7.05 2.77 -9.02
N LEU A 6 -6.67 3.46 -7.93
CA LEU A 6 -5.49 4.34 -7.92
C LEU A 6 -4.20 3.55 -8.08
N SER A 7 -4.02 2.47 -7.33
CA SER A 7 -2.82 1.62 -7.41
C SER A 7 -2.61 1.09 -8.82
N LYS A 8 -3.69 0.62 -9.48
CA LYS A 8 -3.63 0.20 -10.89
C LYS A 8 -3.18 1.34 -11.81
N LYS A 9 -3.79 2.52 -11.72
CA LYS A 9 -3.41 3.68 -12.55
C LYS A 9 -1.97 4.13 -12.35
N ILE A 10 -1.46 4.07 -11.12
CA ILE A 10 -0.07 4.43 -10.79
C ILE A 10 0.88 3.38 -11.36
N ARG A 11 0.58 2.09 -11.19
CA ARG A 11 1.37 0.97 -11.76
C ARG A 11 1.40 1.00 -13.28
N GLU A 12 0.30 1.35 -13.94
CA GLU A 12 0.23 1.54 -15.41
C GLU A 12 1.18 2.64 -15.91
N GLN A 13 1.52 3.60 -15.06
CA GLN A 13 2.48 4.66 -15.36
C GLN A 13 3.91 4.33 -14.90
N GLY A 14 4.16 3.10 -14.45
CA GLY A 14 5.44 2.66 -13.91
C GLY A 14 5.75 3.17 -12.50
N GLY A 15 4.76 3.74 -11.80
CA GLY A 15 4.89 4.16 -10.41
C GLY A 15 4.55 3.05 -9.43
N GLU A 16 4.81 3.30 -8.15
CA GLU A 16 4.46 2.41 -7.05
C GLU A 16 3.65 3.17 -6.00
N LEU A 17 2.58 2.55 -5.50
CA LEU A 17 1.82 3.07 -4.37
C LEU A 17 2.18 2.29 -3.11
N ARG A 18 2.75 2.99 -2.13
CA ARG A 18 3.09 2.45 -0.81
C ARG A 18 2.20 3.07 0.27
N LEU A 19 1.84 2.25 1.26
CA LEU A 19 1.11 2.68 2.45
C LEU A 19 2.07 2.66 3.64
N ALA A 20 1.92 3.61 4.55
CA ALA A 20 2.76 3.71 5.74
C ALA A 20 1.91 3.90 6.99
N SER A 21 2.31 3.28 8.10
CA SER A 21 1.72 3.51 9.42
C SER A 21 0.21 3.26 9.47
N LEU A 22 -0.24 2.14 8.91
CA LEU A 22 -1.61 1.66 9.09
C LEU A 22 -1.84 1.32 10.57
N ASN A 23 -3.05 1.58 11.07
CA ASN A 23 -3.45 1.07 12.38
C ASN A 23 -3.70 -0.45 12.30
N GLU A 24 -3.80 -1.12 13.45
CA GLU A 24 -3.98 -2.58 13.51
C GLU A 24 -5.23 -3.05 12.76
N ASP A 25 -6.36 -2.35 12.93
CA ASP A 25 -7.62 -2.70 12.26
C ASP A 25 -7.49 -2.67 10.72
N LEU A 26 -6.84 -1.65 10.16
CA LEU A 26 -6.60 -1.57 8.71
C LEU A 26 -5.60 -2.63 8.26
N ARG A 27 -4.55 -2.91 9.06
CA ARG A 27 -3.58 -3.96 8.75
C ARG A 27 -4.28 -5.32 8.66
N THR A 28 -5.08 -5.68 9.66
CA THR A 28 -5.85 -6.93 9.66
C THR A 28 -6.84 -6.97 8.49
N LEU A 29 -7.54 -5.87 8.19
CA LEU A 29 -8.44 -5.81 7.04
C LEU A 29 -7.71 -6.08 5.72
N PHE A 30 -6.52 -5.52 5.53
CA PHE A 30 -5.71 -5.71 4.32
C PHE A 30 -5.18 -7.15 4.20
N GLU A 31 -4.71 -7.74 5.31
CA GLU A 31 -4.27 -9.13 5.37
C GLU A 31 -5.41 -10.12 5.09
N LEU A 32 -6.60 -9.87 5.66
CA LEU A 32 -7.80 -10.68 5.43
C LEU A 32 -8.26 -10.64 3.98
N THR A 33 -8.19 -9.46 3.36
CA THR A 33 -8.63 -9.24 1.97
C THR A 33 -7.55 -9.54 0.93
N LYS A 34 -6.36 -9.98 1.37
CA LYS A 34 -5.18 -10.21 0.53
C LYS A 34 -4.70 -8.98 -0.23
N LEU A 35 -5.14 -7.79 0.18
CA LEU A 35 -4.70 -6.52 -0.39
C LEU A 35 -3.26 -6.20 0.00
N ASP A 36 -2.76 -6.71 1.13
CA ASP A 36 -1.36 -6.68 1.54
C ASP A 36 -0.39 -7.19 0.45
N THR A 37 -0.84 -8.09 -0.42
CA THR A 37 -0.03 -8.56 -1.57
C THR A 37 0.04 -7.56 -2.73
N LEU A 38 -0.88 -6.59 -2.78
CA LEU A 38 -1.00 -5.59 -3.86
C LEU A 38 -0.37 -4.24 -3.49
N PHE A 39 -0.14 -3.97 -2.21
CA PHE A 39 0.43 -2.72 -1.73
C PHE A 39 1.65 -3.00 -0.88
N THR A 40 2.71 -2.22 -1.06
CA THR A 40 3.83 -2.20 -0.13
C THR A 40 3.38 -1.46 1.14
N ILE A 41 3.30 -2.17 2.27
CA ILE A 41 2.91 -1.60 3.56
C ILE A 41 4.17 -1.50 4.42
N ALA A 42 4.58 -0.28 4.73
CA ALA A 42 5.69 0.03 5.62
C ALA A 42 5.17 0.43 7.01
N ASP A 43 5.99 0.23 8.03
CA ASP A 43 5.61 0.59 9.40
C ASP A 43 5.75 2.10 9.63
N SER A 44 6.66 2.77 8.90
CA SER A 44 6.86 4.22 8.97
C SER A 44 6.91 4.92 7.62
N ARG A 45 6.58 6.21 7.60
CA ARG A 45 6.75 7.06 6.41
C ARG A 45 8.21 7.09 5.93
N LYS A 46 9.17 7.02 6.86
CA LYS A 46 10.60 7.03 6.52
C LYS A 46 10.98 5.78 5.73
N GLU A 47 10.54 4.62 6.20
CA GLU A 47 10.74 3.33 5.54
C GLU A 47 10.05 3.30 4.17
N ALA A 48 8.82 3.79 4.06
CA ALA A 48 8.11 3.87 2.77
C ALA A 48 8.87 4.69 1.70
N LEU A 49 9.68 5.66 2.12
CA LEU A 49 10.44 6.55 1.24
C LEU A 49 11.89 6.10 1.01
N GLN A 50 12.38 5.04 1.67
CA GLN A 50 13.79 4.65 1.56
C GLN A 50 14.17 4.11 0.17
N ASP A 51 13.21 3.52 -0.56
CA ASP A 51 13.45 2.90 -1.87
C ASP A 51 12.79 3.67 -3.03
N PHE A 52 12.80 5.00 -3.00
CA PHE A 52 12.41 5.90 -4.10
C PHE A 52 13.65 6.61 -4.66
#